data_AF-A0A378F6W4-F1
#
_entry.id   AF-A0A378F6W4-F1
#
_cell.length_a   1.000
_cell.length_b   1.000
_cell.length_c   1.000
_cell.angle_alpha   90.00
_cell.angle_beta   90.00
_cell.angle_gamma   90.00
#
_symmetry.space_group_name_H-M   'P 1'
#
loop_
_entity.id
_entity.type
_entity.pdbx_description
1 polymer ?
#
loop_
_entity_poly.entity_id
_entity_poly.type
_entity_poly.pdbx_seq_one_letter_code
_entity_poly.pdbx_strand_id
1 'polypeptide(L)'
;MSPKTNATSLDTFRAPEEGYLGVVVGGKPQFETRVDKIHTLRSVFDVRQLKVLPKVVIIYGYQDDPEYMYDAAIAHHADGIIYAGTGAGLVSVRSAAGIKKAQQAGIVVVRASRTGSGVVPPDDSQPGLVADSLNPAKARILLMTALTQTKDPQLIQQYFHTY
;
A
#
# COMPACT_ATOMS: atom_id res chain seq x y z
N MET A 1 -5.03 7.45 -8.78
CA MET A 1 -5.88 8.51 -8.18
C MET A 1 -5.06 9.28 -7.15
N SER A 2 -5.08 10.61 -7.19
CA SER A 2 -4.37 11.45 -6.21
C SER A 2 -5.06 11.37 -4.84
N PRO A 3 -4.30 11.26 -3.72
CA PRO A 3 -4.89 11.19 -2.39
C PRO A 3 -5.59 12.51 -1.99
N LYS A 4 -6.54 12.38 -1.06
CA LYS A 4 -7.12 13.51 -0.32
C LYS A 4 -6.14 13.93 0.78
N THR A 5 -5.57 15.13 0.70
CA THR A 5 -4.53 15.64 1.64
C THR A 5 -5.07 16.53 2.76
N ASN A 6 -6.32 16.97 2.68
CA ASN A 6 -6.96 17.84 3.66
C ASN A 6 -8.40 17.37 3.92
N ALA A 7 -8.88 17.50 5.14
CA ALA A 7 -10.23 17.03 5.50
C ALA A 7 -11.35 17.81 4.79
N THR A 8 -11.18 19.12 4.58
CA THR A 8 -12.27 20.05 4.23
C THR A 8 -11.97 20.99 3.05
N SER A 9 -10.72 21.14 2.63
CA SER A 9 -10.37 22.06 1.56
C SER A 9 -10.82 21.55 0.18
N LEU A 10 -11.22 22.46 -0.70
CA LEU A 10 -11.71 22.12 -2.05
C LEU A 10 -10.59 21.59 -2.96
N ASP A 11 -9.38 22.08 -2.75
CA ASP A 11 -8.14 21.76 -3.46
C ASP A 11 -7.38 20.57 -2.84
N THR A 12 -8.11 19.70 -2.15
CA THR A 12 -7.55 18.62 -1.35
C THR A 12 -6.95 17.47 -2.16
N PHE A 13 -7.32 17.29 -3.43
CA PHE A 13 -6.80 16.20 -4.23
C PHE A 13 -5.47 16.61 -4.82
N ARG A 14 -4.38 16.14 -4.22
CA ARG A 14 -3.01 16.51 -4.60
C ARG A 14 -2.12 15.28 -4.71
N ALA A 15 -1.15 15.35 -5.61
CA ALA A 15 -0.04 14.41 -5.72
C ALA A 15 1.26 15.22 -5.54
N PRO A 16 1.73 15.39 -4.28
CA PRO A 16 2.76 16.36 -3.96
C PRO A 16 4.08 16.15 -4.71
N GLU A 17 4.45 14.90 -4.97
CA GLU A 17 5.70 14.55 -5.64
C GLU A 17 5.50 14.28 -7.14
N GLU A 18 4.37 13.67 -7.51
CA GLU A 18 4.14 13.20 -8.88
C GLU A 18 3.44 14.23 -9.78
N GLY A 19 2.79 15.23 -9.18
CA GLY A 19 2.02 16.25 -9.91
C GLY A 19 0.73 15.71 -10.54
N TYR A 20 0.09 16.56 -11.35
CA TYR A 20 -1.13 16.21 -12.08
C TYR A 20 -0.79 15.72 -13.50
N LEU A 21 -1.68 14.91 -14.08
CA LEU A 21 -1.62 14.58 -15.51
C LEU A 21 -1.84 15.80 -16.40
N GLY A 22 -2.52 16.80 -15.88
CA GLY A 22 -2.93 18.00 -16.59
C GLY A 22 -3.98 18.77 -15.80
N VAL A 23 -4.47 19.84 -16.41
CA VAL A 23 -5.47 20.74 -15.85
C VAL A 23 -6.61 20.99 -16.82
N VAL A 24 -7.76 21.45 -16.32
CA VAL A 24 -8.86 21.92 -17.16
C VAL A 24 -9.05 23.41 -16.90
N VAL A 25 -8.87 24.23 -17.93
CA VAL A 25 -9.01 25.69 -17.86
C VAL A 25 -9.92 26.15 -18.99
N GLY A 26 -10.96 26.93 -18.65
CA GLY A 26 -11.95 27.38 -19.64
C GLY A 26 -12.66 26.22 -20.35
N GLY A 27 -12.89 25.10 -19.66
CA GLY A 27 -13.51 23.89 -20.22
C GLY A 27 -12.61 23.09 -21.17
N LYS A 28 -11.33 23.45 -21.33
CA LYS A 28 -10.38 22.76 -22.21
C LYS A 28 -9.34 21.99 -21.39
N PRO A 29 -9.13 20.68 -21.64
CA PRO A 29 -8.07 19.91 -20.99
C PRO A 29 -6.70 20.27 -21.58
N GLN A 30 -5.71 20.40 -20.71
CA GLN A 30 -4.30 20.61 -21.05
C GLN A 30 -3.49 19.53 -20.33
N PHE A 31 -2.86 18.63 -21.07
CA PHE A 31 -2.10 17.50 -20.52
C PHE A 31 -0.62 17.84 -20.43
N GLU A 32 -0.01 17.55 -19.27
CA GLU A 32 1.38 17.87 -18.94
C GLU A 32 2.23 16.62 -18.75
N THR A 33 1.68 15.57 -18.13
CA THR A 33 2.44 14.36 -17.77
C THR A 33 1.70 13.08 -18.15
N ARG A 34 2.42 11.95 -18.13
CA ARG A 34 1.88 10.59 -18.26
C ARG A 34 2.49 9.70 -17.18
N VAL A 35 1.69 8.78 -16.64
CA VAL A 35 2.15 7.83 -15.62
C VAL A 35 3.02 6.75 -16.28
N ASP A 36 4.22 6.53 -15.76
CA ASP A 36 5.16 5.49 -16.25
C ASP A 36 5.05 4.15 -15.49
N LYS A 37 3.94 3.94 -14.78
CA LYS A 37 3.59 2.68 -14.10
C LYS A 37 2.65 1.85 -14.97
N ILE A 38 2.61 0.55 -14.75
CA ILE A 38 1.70 -0.36 -15.45
C ILE A 38 0.26 -0.10 -14.99
N HIS A 39 -0.65 0.08 -15.94
CA HIS A 39 -2.07 0.29 -15.66
C HIS A 39 -2.96 -0.24 -16.78
N THR A 40 -4.26 -0.40 -16.48
CA THR A 40 -5.33 -0.69 -17.45
C THR A 40 -5.02 -1.93 -18.31
N LEU A 41 -4.97 -1.79 -19.64
CA LEU A 41 -4.75 -2.89 -20.58
C LEU A 41 -3.40 -3.60 -20.43
N ARG A 42 -2.43 -2.98 -19.76
CA ARG A 42 -1.12 -3.60 -19.47
C ARG A 42 -1.11 -4.35 -18.14
N SER A 43 -2.17 -4.23 -17.34
CA SER A 43 -2.24 -4.86 -16.02
C SER A 43 -2.55 -6.34 -16.10
N VAL A 44 -1.90 -7.12 -15.25
CA VAL A 44 -2.17 -8.55 -15.05
C VAL A 44 -3.39 -8.81 -14.16
N PHE A 45 -3.93 -7.79 -13.49
CA PHE A 45 -5.02 -7.94 -12.53
C PHE A 45 -6.37 -7.92 -13.24
N ASP A 46 -6.97 -9.11 -13.42
CA ASP A 46 -8.35 -9.27 -13.88
C ASP A 46 -9.27 -9.69 -12.72
N VAL A 47 -10.27 -8.87 -12.41
CA VAL A 47 -11.22 -9.10 -11.32
C VAL A 47 -12.63 -9.46 -11.80
N ARG A 48 -12.85 -9.59 -13.12
CA ARG A 48 -14.21 -9.76 -13.70
C ARG A 48 -14.96 -11.00 -13.21
N GLN A 49 -14.23 -12.05 -12.84
CA GLN A 49 -14.79 -13.33 -12.38
C GLN A 49 -14.68 -13.52 -10.86
N LEU A 50 -14.17 -12.53 -10.13
CA LEU A 50 -14.01 -12.62 -8.69
C LEU A 50 -15.31 -12.25 -7.98
N LYS A 51 -15.74 -13.11 -7.05
CA LYS A 51 -16.89 -12.85 -6.18
C LYS A 51 -16.50 -12.14 -4.88
N VAL A 52 -15.27 -12.40 -4.41
CA VAL A 52 -14.72 -11.87 -3.15
C VAL A 52 -13.24 -11.58 -3.38
N LEU A 53 -12.75 -10.48 -2.81
CA LEU A 53 -11.33 -10.14 -2.81
C LEU A 53 -10.66 -10.60 -1.51
N PRO A 54 -9.34 -10.89 -1.54
CA PRO A 54 -8.55 -11.19 -0.35
C PRO A 54 -8.73 -10.16 0.76
N LYS A 55 -8.81 -10.62 2.01
CA LYS A 55 -8.98 -9.79 3.21
C LYS A 55 -7.66 -9.14 3.58
N VAL A 56 -7.50 -7.87 3.20
CA VAL A 56 -6.33 -7.07 3.62
C VAL A 56 -6.75 -6.03 4.64
N VAL A 57 -6.04 -5.97 5.77
CA VAL A 57 -6.24 -4.97 6.84
C VAL A 57 -5.09 -3.96 6.86
N ILE A 58 -5.30 -2.81 7.51
CA ILE A 58 -4.26 -1.81 7.72
C ILE A 58 -4.02 -1.69 9.23
N ILE A 59 -2.76 -1.84 9.66
CA ILE A 59 -2.33 -1.60 11.03
C ILE A 59 -1.48 -0.33 11.05
N TYR A 60 -1.79 0.58 11.97
CA TYR A 60 -1.13 1.87 12.07
C TYR A 60 0.07 1.80 13.04
N GLY A 61 1.24 2.27 12.61
CA GLY A 61 2.42 2.39 13.46
C GLY A 61 2.38 3.70 14.25
N TYR A 62 2.71 3.64 15.54
CA TYR A 62 2.79 4.77 16.46
C TYR A 62 3.62 4.37 17.69
N GLN A 63 3.95 5.33 18.56
CA GLN A 63 4.59 5.00 19.84
C GLN A 63 3.68 4.08 20.65
N ASP A 64 4.23 2.99 21.16
CA ASP A 64 3.44 1.97 21.88
C ASP A 64 2.34 1.33 21.05
N ASP A 65 2.59 1.20 19.74
CA ASP A 65 1.80 0.33 18.87
C ASP A 65 1.72 -1.10 19.41
N PRO A 66 0.49 -1.64 19.59
CA PRO A 66 0.30 -2.91 20.27
C PRO A 66 0.49 -4.10 19.34
N GLU A 67 1.21 -5.11 19.82
CA GLU A 67 1.42 -6.36 19.10
C GLU A 67 0.11 -7.13 18.85
N TYR A 68 -0.89 -7.01 19.75
CA TYR A 68 -2.15 -7.77 19.65
C TYR A 68 -2.97 -7.46 18.39
N MET A 69 -2.72 -6.35 17.70
CA MET A 69 -3.40 -6.03 16.45
C MET A 69 -3.02 -7.03 15.34
N TYR A 70 -1.80 -7.56 15.38
CA TYR A 70 -1.34 -8.61 14.48
C TYR A 70 -1.98 -9.95 14.87
N ASP A 71 -2.03 -10.27 16.16
CA ASP A 71 -2.72 -11.47 16.66
C ASP A 71 -4.19 -11.47 16.24
N ALA A 72 -4.89 -10.32 16.31
CA ALA A 72 -6.26 -10.17 15.85
C ALA A 72 -6.39 -10.38 14.32
N ALA A 73 -5.47 -9.83 13.52
CA ALA A 73 -5.45 -10.06 12.08
C ALA A 73 -5.26 -11.55 11.73
N ILE A 74 -4.40 -12.25 12.48
CA ILE A 74 -4.18 -13.69 12.34
C ILE A 74 -5.44 -14.48 12.74
N ALA A 75 -6.02 -14.17 13.90
CA ALA A 75 -7.22 -14.84 14.41
C ALA A 75 -8.44 -14.68 13.49
N HIS A 76 -8.52 -13.58 12.75
CA HIS A 76 -9.56 -13.33 11.75
C HIS A 76 -9.20 -13.76 10.32
N HIS A 77 -8.09 -14.48 10.15
CA HIS A 77 -7.61 -15.02 8.88
C HIS A 77 -7.49 -13.94 7.79
N ALA A 78 -6.80 -12.84 8.09
CA ALA A 78 -6.41 -11.88 7.07
C ALA A 78 -5.48 -12.53 6.04
N ASP A 79 -5.67 -12.22 4.76
CA ASP A 79 -4.78 -12.68 3.69
C ASP A 79 -3.55 -11.77 3.55
N GLY A 80 -3.66 -10.51 3.98
CA GLY A 80 -2.55 -9.56 3.99
C GLY A 80 -2.71 -8.44 5.01
N ILE A 81 -1.59 -7.80 5.35
CA ILE A 81 -1.51 -6.64 6.24
C ILE A 81 -0.72 -5.53 5.55
N ILE A 82 -1.28 -4.33 5.51
CA ILE A 82 -0.52 -3.12 5.26
C ILE A 82 -0.16 -2.51 6.60
N TYR A 83 1.13 -2.30 6.85
CA TYR A 83 1.60 -1.57 8.02
C TYR A 83 1.86 -0.12 7.64
N ALA A 84 1.08 0.82 8.16
CA ALA A 84 1.29 2.26 7.99
C ALA A 84 2.34 2.76 8.99
N GLY A 85 3.60 2.50 8.66
CA GLY A 85 4.75 2.72 9.55
C GLY A 85 5.16 4.18 9.70
N THR A 86 6.02 4.41 10.69
CA THR A 86 6.60 5.74 10.95
C THR A 86 7.73 6.05 9.98
N GLY A 87 7.87 7.31 9.56
CA GLY A 87 8.98 7.73 8.68
C GLY A 87 9.01 6.93 7.38
N ALA A 88 10.14 6.34 7.03
CA ALA A 88 10.30 5.48 5.86
C ALA A 88 9.80 4.04 6.10
N GLY A 89 8.60 3.88 6.67
CA GLY A 89 7.99 2.58 6.95
C GLY A 89 8.72 1.76 8.04
N LEU A 90 9.30 2.45 9.04
CA LEU A 90 10.02 1.81 10.15
C LEU A 90 9.07 1.08 11.11
N VAL A 91 9.52 -0.07 11.60
CA VAL A 91 8.77 -0.90 12.57
C VAL A 91 9.37 -0.79 13.98
N SER A 92 8.51 -0.75 15.00
CA SER A 92 8.93 -0.92 16.39
C SER A 92 9.31 -2.38 16.68
N VAL A 93 9.93 -2.67 17.82
CA VAL A 93 10.22 -4.06 18.24
C VAL A 93 8.95 -4.90 18.38
N ARG A 94 7.84 -4.31 18.84
CA ARG A 94 6.53 -4.96 18.98
C ARG A 94 5.91 -5.25 17.61
N SER A 95 5.91 -4.27 16.72
CA SER A 95 5.41 -4.44 15.36
C SER A 95 6.28 -5.42 14.57
N ALA A 96 7.60 -5.42 14.74
CA ALA A 96 8.47 -6.41 14.12
C ALA A 96 8.14 -7.85 14.58
N ALA A 97 7.84 -8.05 15.87
CA ALA A 97 7.39 -9.33 16.40
C ALA A 97 6.03 -9.75 15.81
N GLY A 98 5.05 -8.84 15.79
CA GLY A 98 3.73 -9.08 15.21
C GLY A 98 3.76 -9.37 13.71
N ILE A 99 4.60 -8.66 12.95
CA ILE A 99 4.82 -8.91 11.51
C ILE A 99 5.40 -10.31 11.29
N LYS A 100 6.43 -10.69 12.07
CA LYS A 100 7.03 -12.03 11.96
C LYS A 100 6.01 -13.13 12.27
N LYS A 101 5.17 -12.95 13.31
CA LYS A 101 4.06 -13.88 13.61
C LYS A 101 3.08 -13.99 12.44
N ALA A 102 2.69 -12.86 11.85
CA ALA A 102 1.77 -12.86 10.71
C ALA A 102 2.37 -13.56 9.49
N GLN A 103 3.64 -13.33 9.19
CA GLN A 103 4.36 -14.01 8.11
C GLN A 103 4.47 -15.52 8.36
N GLN A 104 4.73 -15.94 9.59
CA GLN A 104 4.71 -17.36 9.98
C GLN A 104 3.33 -18.00 9.81
N ALA A 105 2.25 -17.22 9.99
CA ALA A 105 0.88 -17.64 9.71
C ALA A 105 0.51 -17.59 8.22
N GLY A 106 1.46 -17.27 7.32
CA GLY A 106 1.24 -17.21 5.87
C GLY A 106 0.58 -15.93 5.37
N ILE A 107 0.56 -14.87 6.19
CA ILE A 107 -0.02 -13.57 5.85
C ILE A 107 1.05 -12.68 5.21
N VAL A 108 0.76 -12.11 4.04
CA VAL A 108 1.69 -11.19 3.37
C VAL A 108 1.63 -9.83 4.06
N VAL A 109 2.77 -9.33 4.51
CA VAL A 109 2.86 -8.01 5.14
C VAL A 109 3.65 -7.05 4.25
N VAL A 110 3.09 -5.86 4.02
CA VAL A 110 3.73 -4.77 3.25
C VAL A 110 3.83 -3.53 4.13
N ARG A 111 5.03 -2.97 4.26
CA ARG A 111 5.34 -1.73 4.96
C ARG A 111 5.08 -0.54 4.04
N ALA A 112 4.13 0.29 4.42
CA ALA A 112 3.87 1.61 3.85
C ALA A 112 4.24 2.71 4.87
N SER A 113 4.09 3.97 4.50
CA SER A 113 4.30 5.09 5.42
C SER A 113 3.02 5.82 5.78
N ARG A 114 2.91 6.21 7.05
CA ARG A 114 1.85 7.11 7.53
C ARG A 114 2.13 8.60 7.23
N THR A 115 3.30 8.96 6.71
CA THR A 115 3.67 10.37 6.43
C THR A 115 2.83 11.00 5.32
N GLY A 116 2.26 10.19 4.42
CA GLY A 116 1.36 10.62 3.36
C GLY A 116 2.00 10.71 1.97
N SER A 117 3.30 10.95 1.88
CA SER A 117 4.09 10.99 0.63
C SER A 117 5.51 10.44 0.82
N GLY A 118 6.20 10.20 -0.30
CA GLY A 118 7.56 9.67 -0.34
C GLY A 118 7.63 8.16 -0.57
N VAL A 119 8.85 7.66 -0.69
CA VAL A 119 9.15 6.25 -0.97
C VAL A 119 9.55 5.52 0.32
N VAL A 120 8.99 4.34 0.56
CA VAL A 120 9.49 3.38 1.56
C VAL A 120 10.55 2.49 0.88
N PRO A 121 11.84 2.63 1.20
CA PRO A 121 12.90 1.87 0.56
C PRO A 121 12.98 0.44 1.14
N PRO A 122 13.47 -0.54 0.34
CA PRO A 122 13.85 -1.85 0.86
C PRO A 122 14.85 -1.73 2.00
N ASP A 123 14.71 -2.61 2.99
CA ASP A 123 15.63 -2.71 4.13
C ASP A 123 15.58 -4.14 4.66
N ASP A 124 16.61 -4.93 4.36
CA ASP A 124 16.70 -6.34 4.71
C ASP A 124 16.78 -6.58 6.23
N SER A 125 17.06 -5.53 7.02
CA SER A 125 17.02 -5.62 8.48
C SER A 125 15.60 -5.61 9.06
N GLN A 126 14.60 -5.22 8.25
CA GLN A 126 13.20 -5.12 8.66
C GLN A 126 12.32 -6.19 8.01
N PRO A 127 11.35 -6.76 8.75
CA PRO A 127 10.46 -7.76 8.20
C PRO A 127 9.42 -7.14 7.25
N GLY A 128 8.88 -7.96 6.36
CA GLY A 128 7.84 -7.57 5.41
C GLY A 128 8.36 -6.86 4.15
N LEU A 129 7.51 -6.83 3.14
CA LEU A 129 7.72 -6.15 1.87
C LEU A 129 7.62 -4.63 2.02
N VAL A 130 7.90 -3.86 0.98
CA VAL A 130 7.77 -2.39 0.97
C VAL A 130 6.80 -1.90 -0.10
N ALA A 131 6.04 -0.86 0.23
CA ALA A 131 4.97 -0.34 -0.61
C ALA A 131 5.44 0.63 -1.71
N ASP A 132 6.75 0.83 -1.87
CA ASP A 132 7.31 1.86 -2.75
C ASP A 132 6.74 3.25 -2.33
N SER A 133 6.18 4.00 -3.27
CA SER A 133 5.51 5.30 -3.08
C SER A 133 4.02 5.20 -2.72
N LEU A 134 3.46 3.99 -2.66
CA LEU A 134 2.04 3.82 -2.38
C LEU A 134 1.74 4.08 -0.90
N ASN A 135 0.84 5.04 -0.66
CA ASN A 135 0.28 5.24 0.67
C ASN A 135 -0.53 4.00 1.13
N PRO A 136 -0.84 3.87 2.43
CA PRO A 136 -1.46 2.66 2.97
C PRO A 136 -2.79 2.27 2.30
N ALA A 137 -3.60 3.26 1.93
CA ALA A 137 -4.88 3.02 1.26
C ALA A 137 -4.70 2.43 -0.15
N LYS A 138 -3.76 2.97 -0.93
CA LYS A 138 -3.43 2.46 -2.28
C LYS A 138 -2.72 1.11 -2.21
N ALA A 139 -1.76 0.97 -1.30
CA ALA A 139 -1.01 -0.26 -1.08
C ALA A 139 -1.95 -1.42 -0.74
N ARG A 140 -3.00 -1.17 0.05
CA ARG A 140 -4.04 -2.16 0.35
C ARG A 140 -4.73 -2.67 -0.92
N ILE A 141 -5.12 -1.78 -1.83
CA ILE A 141 -5.79 -2.18 -3.08
C ILE A 141 -4.86 -3.03 -3.94
N LEU A 142 -3.60 -2.61 -4.10
CA LEU A 142 -2.64 -3.38 -4.88
C LEU A 142 -2.36 -4.76 -4.26
N LEU A 143 -2.22 -4.85 -2.93
CA LEU A 143 -2.04 -6.13 -2.26
C LEU A 143 -3.28 -7.03 -2.41
N MET A 144 -4.49 -6.47 -2.28
CA MET A 144 -5.73 -7.22 -2.49
C MET A 144 -5.78 -7.85 -3.89
N THR A 145 -5.40 -7.12 -4.94
CA THR A 145 -5.37 -7.66 -6.31
C THR A 145 -4.18 -8.57 -6.56
N ALA A 146 -3.02 -8.30 -5.97
CA ALA A 146 -1.84 -9.16 -6.07
C ALA A 146 -2.11 -10.55 -5.49
N LEU A 147 -2.79 -10.62 -4.35
CA LEU A 147 -3.15 -11.87 -3.67
C LEU A 147 -4.17 -12.72 -4.43
N THR A 148 -4.81 -12.20 -5.49
CA THR A 148 -5.63 -13.02 -6.40
C THR A 148 -4.78 -13.75 -7.43
N GLN A 149 -3.53 -13.31 -7.63
CA GLN A 149 -2.60 -13.85 -8.63
C GLN A 149 -1.56 -14.77 -7.98
N THR A 150 -1.02 -14.37 -6.83
CA THR A 150 0.09 -15.07 -6.19
C THR A 150 0.18 -14.81 -4.69
N LYS A 151 0.88 -15.70 -3.97
CA LYS A 151 1.36 -15.48 -2.59
C LYS A 151 2.89 -15.40 -2.50
N ASP A 152 3.59 -15.43 -3.64
CA ASP A 152 5.05 -15.29 -3.71
C ASP A 152 5.48 -13.86 -3.34
N PRO A 153 6.24 -13.67 -2.24
CA PRO A 153 6.67 -12.34 -1.81
C PRO A 153 7.52 -11.60 -2.85
N GLN A 154 8.32 -12.30 -3.67
CA GLN A 154 9.18 -11.67 -4.66
C GLN A 154 8.35 -11.05 -5.80
N LEU A 155 7.39 -11.80 -6.34
CA LEU A 155 6.49 -11.30 -7.37
C LEU A 155 5.58 -10.19 -6.84
N ILE A 156 5.09 -10.30 -5.59
CA ILE A 156 4.32 -9.23 -4.97
C ILE A 156 5.17 -7.97 -4.83
N GLN A 157 6.42 -8.06 -4.37
CA GLN A 157 7.33 -6.91 -4.28
C GLN A 157 7.56 -6.27 -5.66
N GLN A 158 7.71 -7.07 -6.72
CA GLN A 158 7.82 -6.55 -8.08
C GLN A 158 6.57 -5.78 -8.52
N TYR A 159 5.37 -6.22 -8.14
CA TYR A 159 4.14 -5.47 -8.41
C TYR A 159 4.17 -4.09 -7.73
N PHE A 160 4.61 -4.00 -6.47
CA PHE A 160 4.73 -2.71 -5.78
C PHE A 160 5.71 -1.74 -6.45
N HIS A 161 6.74 -2.24 -7.13
CA HIS A 161 7.67 -1.38 -7.88
C HIS A 161 7.17 -0.97 -9.26
N THR A 162 6.22 -1.68 -9.85
CA THR A 162 5.85 -1.51 -11.28
C THR A 162 4.44 -0.97 -11.51
N TYR A 163 3.55 -1.06 -10.52
CA TYR A 163 2.16 -0.60 -10.58
C TYR A 163 1.91 0.68 -9.78
#